data_AF-A0A8I2G5S1-F1
#
_entry.id   AF-A0A8I2G5S1-F1
#
_cell.length_a   1.000
_cell.length_b   1.000
_cell.length_c   1.000
_cell.angle_alpha   90.00
_cell.angle_beta   90.00
_cell.angle_gamma   90.00
#
_symmetry.space_group_name_H-M   'P 1'
#
loop_
_entity.id
_entity.type
_entity.pdbx_description
1 polymer ?
#
loop_
_entity_poly.entity_id
_entity_poly.type
_entity_poly.pdbx_seq_one_letter_code
_entity_poly.pdbx_strand_id
1 'polypeptide(L)'
;MQEETIREVEMMYIQSAGGNNFSVETMSRRSKNIKMNFTGVEGIEINAPRPLEIKNSYIQMADGQPKMWNMRFAYPTNFKIRYTGKIVIEVT
;
A
#
# COMPACT_ATOMS: atom_id res chain seq x y z
N MET A 1 6.30 -9.85 -14.15
CA MET A 1 6.67 -9.27 -12.85
C MET A 1 6.34 -7.80 -12.93
N GLN A 2 5.44 -7.31 -12.08
CA GLN A 2 5.08 -5.88 -12.03
C GLN A 2 5.85 -5.25 -10.88
N GLU A 3 6.54 -4.15 -11.17
CA GLU A 3 7.37 -3.42 -10.21
C GLU A 3 7.20 -1.92 -10.47
N GLU A 4 6.98 -1.15 -9.42
CA GLU A 4 6.82 0.31 -9.48
C GLU A 4 7.57 0.98 -8.34
N THR A 5 8.28 2.07 -8.61
CA THR A 5 8.95 2.90 -7.59
C THR A 5 8.21 4.21 -7.42
N ILE A 6 7.80 4.51 -6.19
CA ILE A 6 6.96 5.66 -5.85
C ILE A 6 7.71 6.51 -4.83
N ARG A 7 7.76 7.83 -5.07
CA ARG A 7 8.52 8.77 -4.25
C ARG A 7 7.61 9.63 -3.40
N GLU A 8 8.14 10.04 -2.24
CA GLU A 8 7.51 11.02 -1.34
C GLU A 8 6.06 10.67 -0.95
N VAL A 9 5.77 9.39 -0.70
CA VAL A 9 4.44 8.91 -0.32
C VAL A 9 4.11 9.38 1.09
N GLU A 10 2.99 10.06 1.23
CA GLU A 10 2.46 10.54 2.52
C GLU A 10 1.33 9.65 3.02
N MET A 11 0.55 9.07 2.10
CA MET A 11 -0.55 8.18 2.42
C MET A 11 -0.57 6.95 1.51
N MET A 12 -0.95 5.81 2.09
CA MET A 12 -1.18 4.56 1.38
C MET A 12 -2.51 3.96 1.79
N TYR A 13 -3.23 3.44 0.80
CA TYR A 13 -4.49 2.75 0.93
C TYR A 13 -4.31 1.34 0.36
N ILE A 14 -4.64 0.33 1.15
CA ILE A 14 -4.66 -1.06 0.71
C ILE A 14 -6.09 -1.56 0.84
N GLN A 15 -6.77 -1.77 -0.28
CA GLN A 15 -8.20 -2.08 -0.32
C GLN A 15 -8.44 -3.46 -0.94
N SER A 16 -9.18 -4.32 -0.26
CA SER A 16 -9.73 -5.54 -0.84
C SER A 16 -10.87 -5.18 -1.79
N ALA A 17 -10.75 -5.58 -3.05
CA ALA A 17 -11.81 -5.45 -4.06
C ALA A 17 -12.76 -6.67 -4.07
N GLY A 18 -12.68 -7.53 -3.04
CA GLY A 18 -13.40 -8.80 -2.94
C GLY A 18 -12.54 -10.01 -3.32
N GLY A 19 -12.74 -11.13 -2.61
CA GLY A 19 -11.91 -12.33 -2.78
C GLY A 19 -10.42 -12.05 -2.57
N ASN A 20 -9.58 -12.57 -3.47
CA ASN A 20 -8.12 -12.36 -3.46
C ASN A 20 -7.68 -11.18 -4.34
N ASN A 21 -8.57 -10.21 -4.57
CA ASN A 21 -8.27 -9.03 -5.37
C ASN A 21 -8.04 -7.83 -4.45
N PHE A 22 -6.96 -7.09 -4.70
CA PHE A 22 -6.57 -5.94 -3.90
C PHE A 22 -6.14 -4.78 -4.78
N SER A 23 -6.29 -3.58 -4.27
CA SER A 23 -5.67 -2.39 -4.84
C SER A 23 -4.78 -1.70 -3.82
N VAL A 24 -3.64 -1.20 -4.28
CA VAL A 24 -2.76 -0.33 -3.50
C VAL A 24 -2.77 1.04 -4.16
N GLU A 25 -3.24 2.04 -3.42
CA GLU A 25 -3.22 3.42 -3.84
C GLU A 25 -2.28 4.24 -2.94
N THR A 26 -1.40 5.01 -3.55
CA THR A 26 -0.47 5.90 -2.85
C THR A 26 -0.73 7.34 -3.23
N MET A 27 -0.69 8.23 -2.24
CA MET A 27 -0.74 9.67 -2.43
C MET A 27 0.58 10.28 -2.02
N SER A 28 1.20 11.03 -2.93
CA SER A 28 2.45 11.73 -2.71
C SER A 28 2.21 13.24 -2.71
N ARG A 29 3.05 13.99 -1.99
CA ARG A 29 2.91 15.45 -1.85
C ARG A 29 3.03 16.20 -3.18
N ARG A 30 3.84 15.66 -4.11
CA ARG A 30 4.23 16.30 -5.37
C ARG A 30 3.91 15.48 -6.62
N SER A 31 3.35 14.28 -6.46
CA SER A 31 3.09 13.36 -7.57
C SER A 31 1.61 13.03 -7.66
N LYS A 32 1.18 12.60 -8.86
CA LYS A 32 -0.17 12.08 -9.09
C LYS A 32 -0.40 10.86 -8.21
N ASN A 33 -1.63 10.65 -7.72
CA ASN A 33 -2.02 9.41 -7.08
C ASN A 33 -1.74 8.22 -8.01
N ILE A 34 -1.07 7.20 -7.49
CA ILE A 34 -0.79 5.96 -8.20
C ILE A 34 -1.68 4.89 -7.59
N LYS A 35 -2.46 4.21 -8.43
CA LYS A 35 -3.29 3.08 -8.02
C LYS A 35 -2.93 1.84 -8.83
N MET A 36 -2.55 0.78 -8.14
CA MET A 36 -2.21 -0.51 -8.71
C MET A 36 -3.27 -1.53 -8.29
N ASN A 37 -3.71 -2.39 -9.20
CA ASN A 37 -4.68 -3.45 -8.92
C ASN A 37 -4.01 -4.81 -9.13
N PHE A 38 -4.26 -5.73 -8.20
CA PHE A 38 -3.66 -7.06 -8.16
C PHE A 38 -4.76 -8.11 -7.96
N THR A 39 -4.60 -9.26 -8.61
CA THR A 39 -5.52 -10.40 -8.51
C THR A 39 -4.76 -11.64 -8.07
N GLY A 40 -5.39 -12.52 -7.30
CA GLY A 40 -4.73 -13.72 -6.77
C GLY A 40 -3.71 -13.42 -5.66
N VAL A 41 -3.95 -12.38 -4.87
CA VAL A 41 -3.05 -11.96 -3.78
C VAL A 41 -3.15 -12.93 -2.61
N GLU A 42 -2.05 -13.59 -2.30
CA GLU A 42 -1.90 -14.52 -1.18
C GLU A 42 -1.55 -13.81 0.13
N GLY A 43 -0.95 -12.62 0.03
CA GLY A 43 -0.50 -11.84 1.18
C GLY A 43 0.04 -10.49 0.80
N ILE A 44 0.18 -9.63 1.81
CA ILE A 44 0.68 -8.27 1.69
C ILE A 44 1.76 -8.09 2.74
N GLU A 45 2.92 -7.63 2.31
CA GLU A 45 4.11 -7.50 3.15
C GLU A 45 4.69 -6.08 3.01
N ILE A 46 5.00 -5.46 4.14
CA ILE A 46 5.68 -4.15 4.19
C ILE A 46 7.05 -4.37 4.82
N ASN A 47 8.09 -4.20 4.02
CA ASN A 47 9.47 -4.41 4.40
C ASN A 47 10.20 -3.08 4.54
N ALA A 48 10.44 -2.68 5.79
CA ALA A 48 11.14 -1.45 6.11
C ALA A 48 12.52 -1.76 6.72
N PRO A 49 13.64 -1.45 6.02
CA PRO A 49 14.98 -1.69 6.56
C PRO A 49 15.35 -0.71 7.69
N ARG A 50 14.56 0.35 7.87
CA ARG A 50 14.62 1.31 8.98
C ARG A 50 13.24 1.47 9.58
N PRO A 51 13.11 1.92 10.84
CA PRO A 51 11.81 2.18 11.45
C PRO A 51 10.94 3.09 10.56
N LEU A 52 9.75 2.60 10.21
CA LEU A 52 8.76 3.36 9.46
C LEU A 52 7.83 4.07 10.43
N GLU A 53 7.91 5.39 10.50
CA GLU A 53 7.06 6.17 11.39
C GLU A 53 5.68 6.42 10.76
N ILE A 54 4.67 5.84 11.40
CA ILE A 54 3.27 5.96 11.01
C ILE A 54 2.61 7.00 11.92
N LYS A 55 2.15 8.10 11.33
CA LYS A 55 1.39 9.14 12.04
C LYS A 55 -0.01 8.65 12.42
N ASN A 56 -0.64 7.90 11.53
CA ASN A 56 -1.94 7.30 11.77
C ASN A 56 -2.10 6.05 10.89
N SER A 57 -2.71 5.00 11.44
CA SER A 57 -3.13 3.84 10.68
C SER A 57 -4.52 3.41 11.15
N TYR A 58 -5.38 3.08 10.20
CA TYR A 58 -6.75 2.64 10.45
C TYR A 58 -7.12 1.50 9.51
N ILE A 59 -7.80 0.49 10.04
CA ILE A 59 -8.30 -0.63 9.24
C ILE A 59 -9.83 -0.67 9.36
N GLN A 60 -10.52 -0.58 8.22
CA GLN A 60 -11.96 -0.77 8.14
C GLN A 60 -12.29 -2.27 8.16
N MET A 61 -12.97 -2.71 9.23
CA MET A 61 -13.33 -4.11 9.46
C MET A 61 -14.84 -4.40 9.28
N ALA A 62 -15.67 -3.41 8.97
CA ALA A 62 -17.12 -3.62 8.88
C ALA A 62 -17.50 -4.58 7.76
N ASP A 63 -18.37 -5.53 8.09
CA ASP A 63 -18.95 -6.46 7.12
C ASP A 63 -19.78 -5.70 6.08
N GLY A 64 -19.65 -6.09 4.81
CA GLY A 64 -20.34 -5.44 3.68
C GLY A 64 -19.61 -4.24 3.06
N GLN A 65 -18.46 -3.83 3.61
CA GLN A 65 -17.58 -2.84 3.00
C GLN A 65 -16.25 -3.49 2.56
N PRO A 66 -15.61 -3.00 1.48
CA PRO A 66 -14.24 -3.36 1.15
C PRO A 66 -13.31 -3.17 2.35
N LYS A 67 -12.60 -4.24 2.77
CA LYS A 67 -11.55 -4.12 3.79
C LYS A 67 -10.53 -3.11 3.30
N MET A 68 -10.27 -2.07 4.08
CA MET A 68 -9.38 -0.98 3.69
C MET A 68 -8.42 -0.68 4.82
N TRP A 69 -7.13 -0.79 4.55
CA TRP A 69 -6.06 -0.36 5.45
C TRP A 69 -5.51 0.98 4.96
N ASN A 70 -5.71 2.00 5.78
CA ASN A 70 -5.23 3.36 5.56
C ASN A 70 -3.99 3.58 6.41
N MET A 71 -2.90 4.05 5.81
CA MET A 71 -1.68 4.42 6.50
C MET A 71 -1.26 5.82 6.09
N ARG A 72 -1.02 6.69 7.08
CA ARG A 72 -0.41 8.00 6.90
C ARG A 72 0.96 8.02 7.58
N PHE A 73 1.98 8.34 6.81
CA PHE A 73 3.36 8.37 7.30
C PHE A 73 3.65 9.72 7.97
N ALA A 74 4.49 9.70 9.01
CA ALA A 74 4.93 10.92 9.69
C ALA A 74 5.80 11.80 8.79
N TYR A 75 6.58 11.16 7.92
CA TYR A 75 7.43 11.79 6.92
C TYR A 75 7.19 11.17 5.54
N PRO A 76 7.34 11.95 4.45
CA PRO A 76 7.26 11.40 3.09
C PRO A 76 8.26 10.24 2.92
N THR A 77 7.77 9.12 2.42
CA THR A 77 8.54 7.86 2.34
C THR A 77 8.56 7.35 0.91
N ASN A 78 9.67 6.77 0.47
CA ASN A 78 9.73 6.15 -0.86
C ASN A 78 9.43 4.66 -0.76
N PHE A 79 8.67 4.15 -1.71
CA PHE A 79 8.34 2.74 -1.80
C PHE A 79 8.73 2.15 -3.12
N LYS A 80 9.06 0.86 -3.09
CA LYS A 80 9.14 -0.01 -4.24
C LYS A 80 8.10 -1.11 -4.06
N ILE A 81 7.10 -1.15 -4.94
CA ILE A 81 6.00 -2.13 -4.88
C ILE A 81 6.26 -3.21 -5.93
N ARG A 82 6.29 -4.48 -5.51
CA ARG A 82 6.49 -5.65 -6.36
C ARG A 82 5.35 -6.65 -6.21
N TYR A 83 5.00 -7.34 -7.29
CA TYR A 83 4.00 -8.41 -7.28
C TYR A 83 4.52 -9.75 -7.78
N THR A 84 4.46 -10.76 -6.92
CA THR A 84 4.82 -12.17 -7.18
C THR A 84 3.91 -13.11 -6.37
N GLY A 85 2.60 -13.08 -6.60
CA GLY A 85 1.59 -13.78 -5.77
C GLY A 85 1.32 -13.09 -4.43
N LYS A 86 2.33 -12.41 -3.89
CA LYS A 86 2.23 -11.46 -2.77
C LYS A 86 2.50 -10.05 -3.25
N ILE A 87 1.85 -9.07 -2.62
CA ILE A 87 2.20 -7.66 -2.77
C ILE A 87 3.31 -7.35 -1.77
N VAL A 88 4.50 -7.00 -2.26
CA VAL A 88 5.65 -6.64 -1.44
C VAL A 88 5.90 -5.14 -1.58
N ILE A 89 5.75 -4.40 -0.49
CA ILE A 89 6.00 -2.97 -0.38
C ILE A 89 7.32 -2.79 0.37
N GLU A 90 8.36 -2.43 -0.34
CA GLU A 90 9.70 -2.21 0.22
C GLU A 90 9.94 -0.73 0.42
N VAL A 91 10.35 -0.34 1.63
CA VAL A 91 10.72 1.04 1.96
C VAL A 91 12.16 1.30 1.54
N THR A 92 12.39 2.36 0.75
CA THR A 92 13.69 2.68 0.15
C THR A 92 14.23 4.04 0.57
#